data_AF-A0A2V6DD26-F1
#
_entry.id   AF-A0A2V6DD26-F1
#
_cell.length_a   1.000
_cell.length_b   1.000
_cell.length_c   1.000
_cell.angle_alpha   90.00
_cell.angle_beta   90.00
_cell.angle_gamma   90.00
#
_symmetry.space_group_name_H-M   'P 1'
#
loop_
_entity.id
_entity.type
_entity.pdbx_description
1 polymer ?
#
loop_
_entity_poly.entity_id
_entity_poly.type
_entity_poly.pdbx_seq_one_letter_code
_entity_poly.pdbx_strand_id
1 'polypeptide(L)'
;SALALSLAWVAFLPGAQATDLGSVVAGNNTADGSGVLVSRTTGISNTGIGFQALNHDNTGSNNTACGFEALLNNTSGSNNTATGLNALQKNSTGINNTANGSVALFSNNTGQSNTATGFGALRSNTSGNENTAMGANALFSNTGTDNTAIGFNALMTTTGGSSNTAVGANALSRNTSDFNTAIGFQALAANSTGFANASTGASALSRNTTGAQNTADGNGALFGNITGNNNTATGTSALASNTTGNNNTGIGVFVLGSNTTGSDNTSTGKGALGNNTTGSDNTCSGVFALGNNTEGNGNTASGNQALVGNSTGNDNTATGRFALLSNTTGANNIALGSNAGSNLTTGNNNIDIGAPGVAAESNKIRIGTVGTQNGAFIAGISGVTVANGIGVIVNSSGKLGTVVSSARFKEAIKPMDKASETILALKPVTFRYKEELDPDKIPQFGLVAEQVEKVNPDLVARDQEGKIMSVRYEAVNAMLLNEFLKEHRKVQQLEANALEQQKEIEALAATVKQQPSQNQKVSAKIELSKAAPQTVVNNQ
;
A
#
# COMPACT_ATOMS: atom_id res chain seq x y z
N SER A 1 -7.87 104.31 63.53
CA SER A 1 -7.13 103.14 64.02
C SER A 1 -7.93 101.88 63.72
N ALA A 2 -7.26 100.84 63.18
CA ALA A 2 -7.75 99.48 62.85
C ALA A 2 -8.81 99.42 61.71
N LEU A 3 -8.62 98.83 60.52
CA LEU A 3 -7.90 97.63 60.03
C LEU A 3 -8.59 96.30 60.40
N ALA A 4 -8.74 95.42 59.39
CA ALA A 4 -9.40 94.09 59.32
C ALA A 4 -10.80 94.11 58.65
N LEU A 5 -11.21 93.22 57.73
CA LEU A 5 -10.66 91.97 57.20
C LEU A 5 -11.45 91.65 55.90
N SER A 6 -10.80 91.26 54.80
CA SER A 6 -11.46 90.40 53.80
C SER A 6 -10.42 89.44 53.21
N LEU A 7 -10.55 88.16 53.57
CA LEU A 7 -9.84 87.05 52.94
C LEU A 7 -10.65 86.62 51.71
N ALA A 8 -10.04 86.72 50.53
CA ALA A 8 -10.44 85.94 49.36
C ALA A 8 -9.31 84.94 49.07
N TRP A 9 -9.60 83.66 49.32
CA TRP A 9 -8.78 82.54 48.85
C TRP A 9 -8.96 82.41 47.34
N VAL A 10 -7.88 82.67 46.58
CA VAL A 10 -7.77 82.24 45.18
C VAL A 10 -6.94 80.97 45.18
N ALA A 11 -7.60 79.84 44.93
CA ALA A 11 -6.94 78.57 44.69
C ALA A 11 -6.17 78.65 43.36
N PHE A 12 -4.84 78.49 43.44
CA PHE A 12 -4.01 78.21 42.28
C PHE A 12 -4.42 76.84 41.71
N LEU A 13 -4.85 76.82 40.45
CA LEU A 13 -4.85 75.63 39.62
C LEU A 13 -3.40 75.12 39.47
N PRO A 14 -3.13 73.80 39.47
CA PRO A 14 -1.87 73.29 38.97
C PRO A 14 -1.84 73.58 37.46
N GLY A 15 -0.98 74.52 37.06
CA GLY A 15 -0.68 74.74 35.66
C GLY A 15 -0.15 73.43 35.07
N ALA A 16 -0.83 72.91 34.04
CA ALA A 16 -0.17 72.06 33.08
C ALA A 16 0.93 72.91 32.42
N GLN A 17 2.17 72.76 32.90
CA GLN A 17 3.33 73.30 32.23
C GLN A 17 3.58 72.44 30.98
N ALA A 18 3.08 72.89 29.83
CA ALA A 18 3.82 72.63 28.60
C ALA A 18 5.16 73.35 28.78
N THR A 19 6.27 72.61 28.71
CA THR A 19 7.60 73.22 28.82
C THR A 19 7.86 74.00 27.53
N ASP A 20 7.71 75.31 27.63
CA ASP A 20 8.37 76.26 26.74
C ASP A 20 9.87 76.23 27.06
N LEU A 21 10.61 75.37 26.35
CA LEU A 21 12.07 75.39 26.32
C LEU A 21 12.52 75.32 24.87
N GLY A 22 12.73 76.50 24.30
CA GLY A 22 13.49 76.70 23.08
C GLY A 22 14.94 76.22 23.21
N SER A 23 15.17 74.91 23.16
CA SER A 23 16.40 74.40 22.57
C SER A 23 16.11 74.10 21.10
N VAL A 24 16.57 74.97 20.22
CA VAL A 24 16.80 74.57 18.82
C VAL A 24 17.84 73.45 18.88
N VAL A 25 17.37 72.21 18.95
CA VAL A 25 18.25 71.05 18.80
C VAL A 25 18.66 71.07 17.33
N ALA A 26 19.94 71.32 17.07
CA ALA A 26 20.47 71.52 15.73
C ALA A 26 20.11 70.33 14.81
N GLY A 27 19.99 70.57 13.51
CA GLY A 27 19.75 69.50 12.54
C GLY A 27 18.30 69.03 12.41
N ASN A 28 17.31 69.92 12.57
CA ASN A 28 15.87 69.60 12.46
C ASN A 28 15.38 68.54 13.47
N ASN A 29 15.97 68.51 14.66
CA ASN A 29 15.58 67.60 15.73
C ASN A 29 14.42 68.20 16.56
N THR A 30 13.49 67.35 17.01
CA THR A 30 12.36 67.71 17.90
C THR A 30 12.55 67.04 19.25
N ALA A 31 12.51 67.82 20.34
CA ALA A 31 12.63 67.32 21.71
C ALA A 31 11.50 67.89 22.58
N ASP A 32 10.63 67.03 23.11
CA ASP A 32 9.55 67.40 24.02
C ASP A 32 9.56 66.52 25.27
N GLY A 33 9.73 67.13 26.44
CA GLY A 33 9.80 66.45 27.74
C GLY A 33 11.20 66.45 28.38
N SER A 34 11.32 65.77 29.51
CA SER A 34 12.50 65.88 30.39
C SER A 34 13.60 64.89 29.99
N GLY A 35 14.83 65.38 29.85
CA GLY A 35 15.99 64.54 29.53
C GLY A 35 16.02 64.02 28.09
N VAL A 36 15.24 64.61 27.19
CA VAL A 36 15.20 64.23 25.76
C VAL A 36 16.38 64.86 25.01
N LEU A 37 17.10 64.08 24.19
CA LEU A 37 18.20 64.56 23.32
C LEU A 37 19.30 65.40 24.04
N VAL A 38 19.63 65.05 25.28
CA VAL A 38 20.60 65.81 26.10
C VAL A 38 22.04 65.70 25.59
N SER A 39 22.40 64.57 24.95
CA SER A 39 23.76 64.25 24.51
C SER A 39 24.33 65.12 23.38
N ARG A 40 23.65 66.19 22.94
CA ARG A 40 24.07 67.08 21.83
C ARG A 40 24.49 66.28 20.59
N THR A 41 23.59 65.40 20.13
CA THR A 41 23.73 64.62 18.89
C THR A 41 24.21 65.48 17.71
N THR A 42 25.08 64.92 16.88
CA THR A 42 25.43 65.43 15.54
C THR A 42 24.46 64.92 14.46
N GLY A 43 23.58 63.98 14.82
CA GLY A 43 22.57 63.44 13.94
C GLY A 43 21.40 64.41 13.70
N ILE A 44 20.69 64.19 12.60
CA ILE A 44 19.64 65.10 12.11
C ILE A 44 18.27 64.43 12.10
N SER A 45 17.20 65.22 12.14
CA SER A 45 15.81 64.81 11.92
C SER A 45 15.27 63.75 12.89
N ASN A 46 15.76 63.74 14.13
CA ASN A 46 15.24 62.92 15.21
C ASN A 46 14.04 63.58 15.91
N THR A 47 13.08 62.79 16.38
CA THR A 47 11.94 63.23 17.19
C THR A 47 11.91 62.44 18.49
N GLY A 48 12.07 63.11 19.63
CA GLY A 48 11.96 62.53 20.97
C GLY A 48 10.83 63.18 21.75
N ILE A 49 9.94 62.37 22.34
CA ILE A 49 8.81 62.83 23.16
C ILE A 49 8.71 61.95 24.41
N GLY A 50 8.72 62.55 25.61
CA GLY A 50 8.54 61.85 26.89
C GLY A 50 9.66 62.10 27.90
N PHE A 51 10.05 61.05 28.64
CA PHE A 51 11.12 61.14 29.65
C PHE A 51 12.33 60.35 29.17
N GLN A 52 13.49 61.01 29.06
CA GLN A 52 14.76 60.44 28.61
C GLN A 52 14.72 59.74 27.23
N ALA A 53 13.76 60.10 26.37
CA ALA A 53 13.74 59.60 24.99
C ALA A 53 14.99 60.08 24.24
N LEU A 54 15.70 59.18 23.53
CA LEU A 54 16.93 59.49 22.78
C LEU A 54 18.04 60.18 23.60
N ASN A 55 18.14 59.94 24.91
CA ASN A 55 19.06 60.68 25.77
C ASN A 55 20.53 60.56 25.33
N HIS A 56 20.99 59.37 24.93
CA HIS A 56 22.39 59.10 24.57
C HIS A 56 22.70 59.11 23.06
N ASP A 57 21.79 59.61 22.21
CA ASP A 57 22.01 59.69 20.77
C ASP A 57 23.18 60.63 20.41
N ASN A 58 24.25 60.09 19.82
CA ASN A 58 25.46 60.86 19.51
C ASN A 58 25.56 61.22 18.02
N THR A 59 25.25 60.27 17.12
CA THR A 59 25.35 60.47 15.66
C THR A 59 24.15 59.92 14.88
N GLY A 60 23.15 59.34 15.55
CA GLY A 60 22.00 58.72 14.90
C GLY A 60 21.06 59.73 14.26
N SER A 61 20.55 59.44 13.06
CA SER A 61 19.63 60.34 12.35
C SER A 61 18.27 59.68 12.07
N ASN A 62 17.24 60.51 11.85
CA ASN A 62 15.88 60.09 11.48
C ASN A 62 15.21 59.11 12.46
N ASN A 63 15.51 59.19 13.76
CA ASN A 63 14.89 58.34 14.76
C ASN A 63 13.62 59.00 15.35
N THR A 64 12.57 58.21 15.59
CA THR A 64 11.36 58.63 16.31
C THR A 64 11.25 57.86 17.62
N ALA A 65 11.20 58.54 18.76
CA ALA A 65 11.10 57.96 20.09
C ALA A 65 9.98 58.63 20.90
N CYS A 66 8.95 57.87 21.29
CA CYS A 66 7.81 58.37 22.05
C CYS A 66 7.53 57.45 23.25
N GLY A 67 7.81 57.93 24.46
CA GLY A 67 7.60 57.17 25.70
C GLY A 67 8.70 57.39 26.74
N PHE A 68 8.55 56.74 27.90
CA PHE A 68 9.58 56.70 28.93
C PHE A 68 10.76 55.85 28.44
N GLU A 69 11.95 56.44 28.37
CA GLU A 69 13.22 55.82 27.98
C GLU A 69 13.19 55.09 26.62
N ALA A 70 12.31 55.52 25.70
CA ALA A 70 12.30 55.02 24.33
C ALA A 70 13.62 55.42 23.62
N LEU A 71 14.32 54.45 23.01
CA LEU A 71 15.64 54.65 22.38
C LEU A 71 16.71 55.29 23.30
N LEU A 72 16.63 55.09 24.62
CA LEU A 72 17.50 55.73 25.62
C LEU A 72 19.00 55.64 25.31
N ASN A 73 19.50 54.44 24.94
CA ASN A 73 20.93 54.17 24.73
C ASN A 73 21.33 54.10 23.25
N ASN A 74 20.52 54.62 22.33
CA ASN A 74 20.91 54.77 20.91
C ASN A 74 22.18 55.60 20.83
N THR A 75 23.29 55.09 20.27
CA THR A 75 24.52 55.90 20.13
C THR A 75 24.69 56.41 18.70
N SER A 76 24.47 55.56 17.70
CA SER A 76 24.64 55.89 16.27
C SER A 76 23.59 55.26 15.35
N GLY A 77 22.66 54.47 15.90
CA GLY A 77 21.57 53.86 15.14
C GLY A 77 20.68 54.92 14.48
N SER A 78 20.25 54.66 13.25
CA SER A 78 19.46 55.61 12.44
C SER A 78 18.20 54.95 11.88
N ASN A 79 17.20 55.77 11.54
CA ASN A 79 15.89 55.37 11.01
C ASN A 79 15.12 54.40 11.93
N ASN A 80 15.25 54.53 13.24
CA ASN A 80 14.50 53.69 14.19
C ASN A 80 13.21 54.39 14.65
N THR A 81 12.12 53.65 14.80
CA THR A 81 10.87 54.11 15.40
C THR A 81 10.61 53.33 16.69
N ALA A 82 10.45 54.02 17.83
CA ALA A 82 10.21 53.42 19.13
C ALA A 82 9.05 54.14 19.85
N THR A 83 7.95 53.43 20.07
CA THR A 83 6.76 53.95 20.75
C THR A 83 6.38 53.03 21.91
N GLY A 84 6.44 53.53 23.14
CA GLY A 84 6.13 52.78 24.35
C GLY A 84 7.22 52.85 25.43
N LEU A 85 6.88 52.41 26.64
CA LEU A 85 7.81 52.36 27.77
C LEU A 85 8.99 51.42 27.46
N ASN A 86 10.22 51.94 27.49
CA ASN A 86 11.47 51.22 27.24
C ASN A 86 11.53 50.53 25.85
N ALA A 87 10.78 51.00 24.86
CA ALA A 87 10.88 50.49 23.50
C ALA A 87 12.28 50.81 22.92
N LEU A 88 12.98 49.80 22.38
CA LEU A 88 14.36 49.94 21.86
C LEU A 88 15.37 50.56 22.85
N GLN A 89 15.16 50.42 24.18
CA GLN A 89 15.98 51.11 25.20
C GLN A 89 17.48 50.85 25.06
N LYS A 90 17.89 49.63 24.72
CA LYS A 90 19.30 49.23 24.52
C LYS A 90 19.62 48.96 23.04
N ASN A 91 19.30 49.91 22.17
CA ASN A 91 19.80 49.94 20.80
C ASN A 91 21.16 50.65 20.78
N SER A 92 22.28 50.05 20.33
CA SER A 92 23.56 50.79 20.26
C SER A 92 23.79 51.37 18.87
N THR A 93 23.79 50.49 17.86
CA THR A 93 24.10 50.83 16.46
C THR A 93 23.05 50.31 15.45
N GLY A 94 22.01 49.61 15.93
CA GLY A 94 20.98 49.04 15.07
C GLY A 94 20.22 50.10 14.26
N ILE A 95 19.90 49.77 13.02
CA ILE A 95 19.24 50.68 12.05
C ILE A 95 17.92 50.09 11.55
N ASN A 96 17.01 50.97 11.10
CA ASN A 96 15.74 50.59 10.46
C ASN A 96 14.82 49.72 11.33
N ASN A 97 14.87 49.84 12.66
CA ASN A 97 14.01 49.04 13.54
C ASN A 97 12.73 49.78 13.91
N THR A 98 11.60 49.07 13.93
CA THR A 98 10.30 49.58 14.41
C THR A 98 9.89 48.82 15.67
N ALA A 99 9.69 49.52 16.78
CA ALA A 99 9.26 48.97 18.06
C ALA A 99 8.02 49.71 18.57
N ASN A 100 6.89 49.04 18.65
CA ASN A 100 5.63 49.60 19.12
C ASN A 100 5.04 48.73 20.24
N GLY A 101 5.15 49.18 21.49
CA GLY A 101 4.71 48.46 22.67
C GLY A 101 5.70 48.61 23.83
N SER A 102 5.21 48.40 25.05
CA SER A 102 6.08 48.39 26.23
C SER A 102 7.10 47.25 26.11
N VAL A 103 8.38 47.59 26.33
CA VAL A 103 9.56 46.73 26.24
C VAL A 103 9.72 45.98 24.90
N ALA A 104 9.10 46.47 23.82
CA ALA A 104 9.33 45.97 22.47
C ALA A 104 10.78 46.25 22.03
N LEU A 105 11.49 45.24 21.49
CA LEU A 105 12.90 45.35 21.09
C LEU A 105 13.84 45.90 22.19
N PHE A 106 13.52 45.67 23.47
CA PHE A 106 14.22 46.26 24.61
C PHE A 106 15.75 46.16 24.54
N SER A 107 16.29 45.02 24.11
CA SER A 107 17.72 44.80 23.90
C SER A 107 18.01 44.45 22.44
N ASN A 108 18.57 45.42 21.69
CA ASN A 108 18.94 45.30 20.27
C ASN A 108 20.33 45.88 20.00
N ASN A 109 21.41 45.16 20.28
CA ASN A 109 22.76 45.77 20.24
C ASN A 109 23.15 46.27 18.84
N THR A 110 23.02 45.40 17.83
CA THR A 110 23.39 45.66 16.42
C THR A 110 22.33 45.25 15.40
N GLY A 111 21.21 44.67 15.82
CA GLY A 111 20.19 44.12 14.91
C GLY A 111 19.57 45.18 14.01
N GLN A 112 19.30 44.82 12.76
CA GLN A 112 18.81 45.72 11.72
C GLN A 112 17.48 45.26 11.13
N SER A 113 16.68 46.21 10.66
CA SER A 113 15.44 45.96 9.90
C SER A 113 14.43 45.08 10.64
N ASN A 114 14.34 45.17 11.97
CA ASN A 114 13.38 44.40 12.75
C ASN A 114 12.08 45.18 13.00
N THR A 115 10.94 44.51 12.93
CA THR A 115 9.62 45.06 13.29
C THR A 115 9.07 44.34 14.51
N ALA A 116 8.77 45.04 15.59
CA ALA A 116 8.23 44.50 16.83
C ALA A 116 6.99 45.29 17.27
N THR A 117 5.83 44.64 17.29
CA THR A 117 4.57 45.25 17.75
C THR A 117 3.93 44.38 18.83
N GLY A 118 3.78 44.92 20.04
CA GLY A 118 3.19 44.23 21.19
C GLY A 118 4.08 44.28 22.43
N PHE A 119 3.49 43.94 23.59
CA PHE A 119 4.24 43.86 24.84
C PHE A 119 5.34 42.81 24.77
N GLY A 120 6.60 43.22 24.96
CA GLY A 120 7.75 42.30 24.96
C GLY A 120 8.02 41.59 23.63
N ALA A 121 7.47 42.07 22.51
CA ALA A 121 7.81 41.55 21.18
C ALA A 121 9.30 41.79 20.91
N LEU A 122 10.05 40.77 20.47
CA LEU A 122 11.50 40.83 20.21
C LEU A 122 12.33 41.38 21.39
N ARG A 123 11.88 41.18 22.65
CA ARG A 123 12.48 41.82 23.83
C ARG A 123 14.00 41.67 23.91
N SER A 124 14.53 40.49 23.57
CA SER A 124 15.95 40.18 23.63
C SER A 124 16.43 39.73 22.24
N ASN A 125 16.87 40.68 21.41
CA ASN A 125 17.39 40.44 20.06
C ASN A 125 18.85 40.92 19.98
N THR A 126 19.81 40.08 20.36
CA THR A 126 21.21 40.54 20.49
C THR A 126 21.88 40.85 19.15
N SER A 127 21.57 40.10 18.09
CA SER A 127 22.21 40.20 16.76
C SER A 127 21.30 39.86 15.56
N GLY A 128 20.04 39.47 15.78
CA GLY A 128 19.13 39.07 14.72
C GLY A 128 18.71 40.25 13.83
N ASN A 129 18.66 40.00 12.52
CA ASN A 129 18.23 40.95 11.49
C ASN A 129 16.95 40.47 10.81
N GLU A 130 16.20 41.42 10.24
CA GLU A 130 15.06 41.13 9.34
C GLU A 130 13.95 40.30 9.98
N ASN A 131 13.74 40.45 11.29
CA ASN A 131 12.68 39.75 12.02
C ASN A 131 11.40 40.57 12.14
N THR A 132 10.25 39.92 11.97
CA THR A 132 8.92 40.51 12.20
C THR A 132 8.25 39.82 13.38
N ALA A 133 7.94 40.54 14.45
CA ALA A 133 7.23 40.07 15.63
C ALA A 133 5.98 40.90 15.90
N MET A 134 4.81 40.27 15.88
CA MET A 134 3.52 40.91 16.15
C MET A 134 2.72 40.09 17.15
N GLY A 135 2.54 40.60 18.36
CA GLY A 135 1.87 39.92 19.46
C GLY A 135 2.70 39.98 20.74
N ALA A 136 2.03 39.77 21.88
CA ALA A 136 2.73 39.77 23.16
C ALA A 136 3.72 38.59 23.23
N ASN A 137 4.98 38.91 23.57
CA ASN A 137 6.12 37.99 23.63
C ASN A 137 6.43 37.21 22.33
N ALA A 138 5.97 37.69 21.17
CA ALA A 138 6.41 37.13 19.89
C ALA A 138 7.93 37.33 19.74
N LEU A 139 8.68 36.27 19.39
CA LEU A 139 10.15 36.29 19.29
C LEU A 139 10.88 36.86 20.53
N PHE A 140 10.33 36.63 21.73
CA PHE A 140 10.81 37.25 22.97
C PHE A 140 12.32 37.12 23.23
N SER A 141 12.91 35.98 22.88
CA SER A 141 14.35 35.77 22.89
C SER A 141 14.80 35.23 21.53
N ASN A 142 15.49 36.05 20.75
CA ASN A 142 15.91 35.73 19.39
C ASN A 142 17.40 36.01 19.16
N THR A 143 18.04 35.10 18.45
CA THR A 143 19.42 35.24 17.94
C THR A 143 19.52 34.98 16.44
N GLY A 144 18.44 34.53 15.79
CA GLY A 144 18.41 34.23 14.36
C GLY A 144 17.92 35.39 13.50
N THR A 145 17.97 35.20 12.18
CA THR A 145 17.52 36.17 11.18
C THR A 145 16.29 35.69 10.42
N ASP A 146 15.60 36.61 9.75
CA ASP A 146 14.53 36.29 8.80
C ASP A 146 13.34 35.52 9.40
N ASN A 147 13.06 35.74 10.69
CA ASN A 147 11.94 35.08 11.37
C ASN A 147 10.68 35.96 11.35
N THR A 148 9.54 35.37 11.00
CA THR A 148 8.21 35.99 11.11
C THR A 148 7.42 35.31 12.22
N ALA A 149 6.99 36.06 13.23
CA ALA A 149 6.21 35.59 14.36
C ALA A 149 4.98 36.47 14.61
N ILE A 150 3.79 35.91 14.42
CA ILE A 150 2.52 36.61 14.55
C ILE A 150 1.62 35.82 15.51
N GLY A 151 1.39 36.35 16.71
CA GLY A 151 0.56 35.74 17.75
C GLY A 151 1.21 35.78 19.13
N PHE A 152 0.41 35.50 20.16
CA PHE A 152 0.90 35.38 21.53
C PHE A 152 1.92 34.25 21.65
N ASN A 153 3.13 34.53 22.14
CA ASN A 153 4.24 33.58 22.29
C ASN A 153 4.63 32.83 20.98
N ALA A 154 4.31 33.36 19.80
CA ALA A 154 4.81 32.79 18.54
C ALA A 154 6.35 32.90 18.50
N LEU A 155 7.05 31.78 18.22
CA LEU A 155 8.52 31.71 18.26
C LEU A 155 9.15 32.28 19.55
N MET A 156 8.50 32.09 20.71
CA MET A 156 8.90 32.73 21.98
C MET A 156 10.39 32.56 22.31
N THR A 157 10.96 31.38 22.06
CA THR A 157 12.40 31.12 22.24
C THR A 157 13.01 30.60 20.95
N THR A 158 14.00 31.32 20.42
CA THR A 158 14.82 30.92 19.25
C THR A 158 16.30 31.16 19.54
N THR A 159 16.97 30.12 20.03
CA THR A 159 18.43 30.10 20.17
C THR A 159 19.04 29.42 18.93
N GLY A 160 19.42 30.20 17.92
CA GLY A 160 20.11 29.70 16.71
C GLY A 160 19.23 29.27 15.53
N GLY A 161 17.95 29.67 15.47
CA GLY A 161 17.03 29.34 14.36
C GLY A 161 16.67 30.56 13.50
N SER A 162 16.83 30.44 12.18
CA SER A 162 16.58 31.48 11.17
C SER A 162 15.58 31.01 10.10
N SER A 163 15.02 31.96 9.35
CA SER A 163 14.07 31.67 8.25
C SER A 163 12.83 30.88 8.69
N ASN A 164 12.30 31.14 9.90
CA ASN A 164 11.09 30.50 10.41
C ASN A 164 9.86 31.41 10.28
N THR A 165 8.71 30.82 9.97
CA THR A 165 7.41 31.50 9.96
C THR A 165 6.47 30.87 10.98
N ALA A 166 6.01 31.64 11.96
CA ALA A 166 5.05 31.23 12.97
C ALA A 166 3.86 32.18 13.01
N VAL A 167 2.67 31.68 12.67
CA VAL A 167 1.43 32.47 12.68
C VAL A 167 0.38 31.72 13.50
N GLY A 168 0.06 32.24 14.69
CA GLY A 168 -0.85 31.62 15.65
C GLY A 168 -0.28 31.63 17.06
N ALA A 169 -1.15 31.57 18.07
CA ALA A 169 -0.69 31.55 19.45
C ALA A 169 0.09 30.26 19.75
N ASN A 170 1.27 30.42 20.34
CA ASN A 170 2.24 29.37 20.66
C ASN A 170 2.75 28.55 19.45
N ALA A 171 2.58 29.03 18.21
CA ALA A 171 3.21 28.39 17.05
C ALA A 171 4.74 28.44 17.17
N LEU A 172 5.43 27.31 16.94
CA LEU A 172 6.90 27.19 17.04
C LEU A 172 7.51 27.67 18.37
N SER A 173 6.76 27.64 19.48
CA SER A 173 7.17 28.31 20.74
C SER A 173 8.51 27.87 21.33
N ARG A 174 9.00 26.66 21.00
CA ARG A 174 10.24 26.05 21.52
C ARG A 174 11.32 25.82 20.45
N ASN A 175 11.12 26.34 19.24
CA ASN A 175 11.96 26.05 18.08
C ASN A 175 13.40 26.57 18.21
N THR A 176 14.39 25.70 17.98
CA THR A 176 15.81 26.06 17.95
C THR A 176 16.47 25.73 16.60
N SER A 177 15.69 25.60 15.52
CA SER A 177 16.14 25.16 14.19
C SER A 177 15.65 26.06 13.06
N ASP A 178 16.20 25.88 11.86
CA ASP A 178 15.90 26.67 10.66
C ASP A 178 14.76 26.12 9.80
N PHE A 179 14.21 26.99 8.94
CA PHE A 179 13.32 26.67 7.83
C PHE A 179 11.98 26.02 8.21
N ASN A 180 11.44 26.33 9.38
CA ASN A 180 10.13 25.80 9.78
C ASN A 180 9.00 26.81 9.51
N THR A 181 7.90 26.33 8.94
CA THR A 181 6.65 27.08 8.76
C THR A 181 5.57 26.46 9.64
N ALA A 182 4.92 27.26 10.49
CA ALA A 182 3.85 26.85 11.38
C ALA A 182 2.72 27.88 11.39
N ILE A 183 1.55 27.49 10.88
CA ILE A 183 0.36 28.35 10.76
C ILE A 183 -0.80 27.67 11.48
N GLY A 184 -1.17 28.16 12.65
CA GLY A 184 -2.25 27.64 13.48
C GLY A 184 -1.94 27.72 14.97
N PHE A 185 -2.98 27.60 15.79
CA PHE A 185 -2.81 27.48 17.25
C PHE A 185 -1.96 26.25 17.58
N GLN A 186 -0.85 26.45 18.31
CA GLN A 186 0.07 25.38 18.72
C GLN A 186 0.67 24.52 17.58
N ALA A 187 0.66 25.01 16.33
CA ALA A 187 1.36 24.35 15.24
C ALA A 187 2.86 24.26 15.54
N LEU A 188 3.46 23.06 15.43
CA LEU A 188 4.87 22.79 15.71
C LEU A 188 5.38 23.22 17.10
N ALA A 189 4.50 23.30 18.12
CA ALA A 189 4.81 23.95 19.39
C ALA A 189 6.01 23.37 20.16
N ALA A 190 6.26 22.06 20.07
CA ALA A 190 7.33 21.36 20.78
C ALA A 190 8.64 21.18 19.98
N ASN A 191 8.72 21.69 18.74
CA ASN A 191 9.89 21.50 17.88
C ASN A 191 11.14 22.03 18.57
N SER A 192 12.19 21.23 18.65
CA SER A 192 13.50 21.67 19.13
C SER A 192 14.46 21.79 17.95
N THR A 193 14.91 20.67 17.40
CA THR A 193 15.99 20.62 16.38
C THR A 193 15.52 20.18 15.00
N GLY A 194 14.23 19.89 14.83
CA GLY A 194 13.67 19.55 13.52
C GLY A 194 13.72 20.74 12.56
N PHE A 195 14.25 20.53 11.35
CA PHE A 195 14.33 21.56 10.31
C PHE A 195 13.40 21.27 9.13
N ALA A 196 13.11 22.30 8.33
CA ALA A 196 12.35 22.17 7.09
C ALA A 196 10.95 21.53 7.24
N ASN A 197 10.26 21.75 8.37
CA ASN A 197 8.89 21.29 8.55
C ASN A 197 7.88 22.37 8.13
N ALA A 198 6.82 21.95 7.45
CA ALA A 198 5.69 22.80 7.11
C ALA A 198 4.43 22.29 7.82
N SER A 199 3.81 23.13 8.64
CA SER A 199 2.63 22.80 9.44
C SER A 199 1.55 23.86 9.29
N THR A 200 0.38 23.47 8.80
CA THR A 200 -0.80 24.32 8.68
C THR A 200 -1.98 23.62 9.34
N GLY A 201 -2.64 24.30 10.28
CA GLY A 201 -3.75 23.75 11.06
C GLY A 201 -3.47 23.77 12.56
N ALA A 202 -4.54 23.85 13.37
CA ALA A 202 -4.39 23.82 14.81
C ALA A 202 -3.80 22.48 15.28
N SER A 203 -2.78 22.56 16.13
CA SER A 203 -2.01 21.45 16.72
C SER A 203 -1.33 20.51 15.71
N ALA A 204 -1.22 20.90 14.43
CA ALA A 204 -0.49 20.12 13.43
C ALA A 204 1.00 20.03 13.82
N LEU A 205 1.56 18.80 13.81
CA LEU A 205 2.93 18.49 14.24
C LEU A 205 3.29 18.98 15.67
N SER A 206 2.31 19.20 16.54
CA SER A 206 2.55 19.89 17.83
C SER A 206 3.54 19.20 18.77
N ARG A 207 3.70 17.87 18.67
CA ARG A 207 4.63 17.08 19.49
C ARG A 207 5.98 16.80 18.82
N ASN A 208 6.20 17.30 17.60
CA ASN A 208 7.47 17.10 16.89
C ASN A 208 8.61 17.66 17.72
N THR A 209 9.69 16.91 17.89
CA THR A 209 10.88 17.37 18.63
C THR A 209 12.09 17.50 17.70
N THR A 210 12.44 16.41 17.02
CA THR A 210 13.65 16.31 16.19
C THR A 210 13.35 15.94 14.74
N GLY A 211 12.10 15.55 14.41
CA GLY A 211 11.71 15.19 13.06
C GLY A 211 11.85 16.34 12.08
N ALA A 212 12.35 16.05 10.89
CA ALA A 212 12.65 17.00 9.84
C ALA A 212 11.88 16.69 8.54
N GLN A 213 11.74 17.70 7.69
CA GLN A 213 11.15 17.57 6.34
C GLN A 213 9.73 17.00 6.35
N ASN A 214 8.94 17.28 7.40
CA ASN A 214 7.55 16.85 7.47
C ASN A 214 6.60 17.93 6.95
N THR A 215 5.57 17.52 6.20
CA THR A 215 4.47 18.38 5.78
C THR A 215 3.19 17.93 6.49
N ALA A 216 2.57 18.81 7.27
CA ALA A 216 1.31 18.56 7.96
C ALA A 216 0.30 19.67 7.61
N ASP A 217 -0.76 19.31 6.89
CA ASP A 217 -1.82 20.23 6.49
C ASP A 217 -3.17 19.69 6.95
N GLY A 218 -3.71 20.25 8.04
CA GLY A 218 -4.97 19.85 8.65
C GLY A 218 -4.94 19.89 10.17
N ASN A 219 -6.11 20.02 10.79
CA ASN A 219 -6.20 20.01 12.25
C ASN A 219 -5.70 18.66 12.82
N GLY A 220 -4.69 18.71 13.68
CA GLY A 220 -4.07 17.52 14.28
C GLY A 220 -3.34 16.60 13.29
N ALA A 221 -3.04 17.03 12.07
CA ALA A 221 -2.20 16.27 11.15
C ALA A 221 -0.80 16.06 11.77
N LEU A 222 -0.28 14.83 11.75
CA LEU A 222 0.99 14.44 12.38
C LEU A 222 1.12 14.86 13.87
N PHE A 223 0.01 15.00 14.60
CA PHE A 223 -0.01 15.51 15.97
C PHE A 223 1.01 14.82 16.90
N GLY A 224 1.12 13.51 16.80
CA GLY A 224 1.97 12.65 17.62
C GLY A 224 3.42 12.53 17.20
N ASN A 225 3.82 13.09 16.04
CA ASN A 225 5.19 12.89 15.50
C ASN A 225 6.22 13.31 16.54
N ILE A 226 7.22 12.48 16.82
CA ILE A 226 8.28 12.79 17.78
C ILE A 226 9.60 13.01 17.02
N THR A 227 10.02 12.00 16.26
CA THR A 227 11.32 11.98 15.54
C THR A 227 11.20 11.53 14.08
N GLY A 228 10.00 11.21 13.59
CA GLY A 228 9.79 10.76 12.22
C GLY A 228 10.11 11.86 11.21
N ASN A 229 10.70 11.47 10.08
CA ASN A 229 11.15 12.35 9.00
C ASN A 229 10.39 12.08 7.69
N ASN A 230 10.36 13.08 6.81
CA ASN A 230 9.84 12.96 5.45
C ASN A 230 8.38 12.47 5.38
N ASN A 231 7.56 12.78 6.39
CA ASN A 231 6.14 12.42 6.37
C ASN A 231 5.31 13.54 5.74
N THR A 232 4.37 13.17 4.89
CA THR A 232 3.36 14.08 4.32
C THR A 232 1.98 13.69 4.81
N ALA A 233 1.30 14.57 5.52
CA ALA A 233 -0.03 14.34 6.09
C ALA A 233 -0.97 15.48 5.71
N THR A 234 -1.94 15.22 4.84
CA THR A 234 -2.93 16.21 4.39
C THR A 234 -4.34 15.72 4.74
N GLY A 235 -5.02 16.44 5.61
CA GLY A 235 -6.35 16.12 6.12
C GLY A 235 -6.41 16.10 7.65
N THR A 236 -7.61 16.27 8.20
CA THR A 236 -7.83 16.22 9.65
C THR A 236 -7.37 14.89 10.22
N SER A 237 -6.46 14.98 11.21
CA SER A 237 -5.87 13.83 11.91
C SER A 237 -5.22 12.78 11.00
N ALA A 238 -4.75 13.17 9.82
CA ALA A 238 -3.87 12.34 9.00
C ALA A 238 -2.57 12.06 9.77
N LEU A 239 -2.16 10.78 9.85
CA LEU A 239 -0.97 10.34 10.61
C LEU A 239 -0.92 10.81 12.08
N ALA A 240 -2.07 11.02 12.72
CA ALA A 240 -2.13 11.67 14.04
C ALA A 240 -1.31 10.98 15.13
N SER A 241 -1.12 9.66 15.05
CA SER A 241 -0.36 8.88 16.05
C SER A 241 1.07 8.55 15.66
N ASN A 242 1.56 9.00 14.48
CA ASN A 242 2.92 8.70 14.04
C ASN A 242 3.92 9.12 15.10
N THR A 243 4.84 8.27 15.53
CA THR A 243 5.84 8.63 16.56
C THR A 243 7.24 8.74 15.96
N THR A 244 7.67 7.70 15.25
CA THR A 244 9.03 7.55 14.70
C THR A 244 9.05 7.06 13.26
N GLY A 245 7.90 6.69 12.68
CA GLY A 245 7.79 6.24 11.30
C GLY A 245 8.23 7.32 10.30
N ASN A 246 8.90 6.89 9.24
CA ASN A 246 9.47 7.78 8.21
C ASN A 246 8.81 7.57 6.85
N ASN A 247 8.93 8.56 5.97
CA ASN A 247 8.56 8.48 4.55
C ASN A 247 7.09 8.08 4.30
N ASN A 248 6.19 8.38 5.24
CA ASN A 248 4.78 8.05 5.07
C ASN A 248 4.04 9.21 4.39
N THR A 249 3.22 8.90 3.39
CA THR A 249 2.33 9.85 2.72
C THR A 249 0.88 9.47 3.00
N GLY A 250 0.14 10.33 3.69
CA GLY A 250 -1.27 10.15 3.99
C GLY A 250 -2.10 11.35 3.53
N ILE A 251 -3.02 11.14 2.60
CA ILE A 251 -3.94 12.18 2.09
C ILE A 251 -5.39 11.74 2.32
N GLY A 252 -6.07 12.40 3.26
CA GLY A 252 -7.44 12.11 3.65
C GLY A 252 -7.66 12.27 5.15
N VAL A 253 -8.93 12.24 5.55
CA VAL A 253 -9.31 12.30 6.97
C VAL A 253 -9.05 10.96 7.65
N PHE A 254 -8.36 10.97 8.80
CA PHE A 254 -7.98 9.77 9.58
C PHE A 254 -7.17 8.71 8.80
N VAL A 255 -6.52 9.11 7.71
CA VAL A 255 -5.59 8.24 6.98
C VAL A 255 -4.37 7.94 7.85
N LEU A 256 -3.93 6.68 7.93
CA LEU A 256 -2.80 6.26 8.80
C LEU A 256 -2.93 6.73 10.27
N GLY A 257 -4.15 6.95 10.76
CA GLY A 257 -4.40 7.63 12.04
C GLY A 257 -3.75 6.98 13.27
N SER A 258 -3.53 5.67 13.22
CA SER A 258 -2.92 4.88 14.31
C SER A 258 -1.45 4.51 14.06
N ASN A 259 -0.84 4.94 12.94
CA ASN A 259 0.54 4.57 12.60
C ASN A 259 1.47 5.01 13.72
N THR A 260 2.33 4.13 14.23
CA THR A 260 3.28 4.50 15.30
C THR A 260 4.72 4.50 14.79
N THR A 261 5.15 3.40 14.18
CA THR A 261 6.55 3.16 13.74
C THR A 261 6.64 2.70 12.28
N GLY A 262 5.51 2.32 11.66
CA GLY A 262 5.47 1.91 10.26
C GLY A 262 6.02 2.98 9.33
N SER A 263 6.76 2.56 8.31
CA SER A 263 7.45 3.45 7.37
C SER A 263 7.11 3.13 5.92
N ASP A 264 7.40 4.08 5.03
CA ASP A 264 7.27 3.91 3.58
C ASP A 264 5.83 3.54 3.12
N ASN A 265 4.82 3.98 3.88
CA ASN A 265 3.41 3.79 3.52
C ASN A 265 2.87 4.96 2.70
N THR A 266 2.16 4.66 1.61
CA THR A 266 1.44 5.65 0.80
C THR A 266 -0.05 5.36 0.81
N SER A 267 -0.85 6.26 1.37
CA SER A 267 -2.27 6.04 1.58
C SER A 267 -3.10 7.26 1.19
N THR A 268 -4.15 7.04 0.40
CA THR A 268 -5.08 8.08 -0.04
C THR A 268 -6.53 7.64 0.16
N GLY A 269 -7.35 8.52 0.75
CA GLY A 269 -8.75 8.24 1.04
C GLY A 269 -9.08 8.30 2.53
N LYS A 270 -10.36 8.53 2.84
CA LYS A 270 -10.84 8.60 4.22
C LYS A 270 -10.64 7.25 4.93
N GLY A 271 -9.93 7.26 6.06
CA GLY A 271 -9.67 6.09 6.90
C GLY A 271 -8.88 4.98 6.22
N ALA A 272 -8.23 5.26 5.08
CA ALA A 272 -7.36 4.30 4.42
C ALA A 272 -6.15 4.01 5.32
N LEU A 273 -5.81 2.74 5.50
CA LEU A 273 -4.70 2.30 6.37
C LEU A 273 -4.83 2.80 7.84
N GLY A 274 -6.05 3.10 8.30
CA GLY A 274 -6.31 3.88 9.52
C GLY A 274 -5.85 3.22 10.83
N ASN A 275 -5.86 1.89 10.90
CA ASN A 275 -5.46 1.12 12.08
C ASN A 275 -4.02 0.59 12.03
N ASN A 276 -3.24 0.96 11.00
CA ASN A 276 -1.85 0.52 10.88
C ASN A 276 -1.07 0.96 12.11
N THR A 277 -0.31 0.06 12.74
CA THR A 277 0.52 0.40 13.91
C THR A 277 2.00 0.35 13.54
N THR A 278 2.45 -0.76 12.94
CA THR A 278 3.87 -1.01 12.60
C THR A 278 4.09 -1.47 11.16
N GLY A 279 3.02 -1.78 10.41
CA GLY A 279 3.12 -2.20 9.01
C GLY A 279 3.81 -1.16 8.13
N SER A 280 4.62 -1.63 7.19
CA SER A 280 5.45 -0.82 6.29
C SER A 280 5.28 -1.23 4.83
N ASP A 281 5.73 -0.38 3.91
CA ASP A 281 5.67 -0.63 2.47
C ASP A 281 4.26 -0.87 1.91
N ASN A 282 3.22 -0.33 2.56
CA ASN A 282 1.84 -0.48 2.09
C ASN A 282 1.43 0.69 1.20
N THR A 283 0.80 0.38 0.06
CA THR A 283 0.23 1.37 -0.85
C THR A 283 -1.28 1.18 -0.95
N CYS A 284 -2.07 2.19 -0.62
CA CYS A 284 -3.51 2.10 -0.81
C CYS A 284 -4.21 3.38 -1.27
N SER A 285 -5.31 3.18 -2.00
CA SER A 285 -6.15 4.24 -2.55
C SER A 285 -7.61 3.83 -2.49
N GLY A 286 -8.42 4.59 -1.75
CA GLY A 286 -9.85 4.34 -1.59
C GLY A 286 -10.33 4.47 -0.16
N VAL A 287 -11.61 4.74 0.02
CA VAL A 287 -12.21 4.86 1.37
C VAL A 287 -12.09 3.52 2.09
N PHE A 288 -11.44 3.54 3.27
CA PHE A 288 -11.13 2.39 4.11
C PHE A 288 -10.33 1.26 3.42
N ALA A 289 -9.61 1.55 2.33
CA ALA A 289 -8.68 0.58 1.75
C ALA A 289 -7.62 0.22 2.80
N LEU A 290 -7.38 -1.09 3.01
CA LEU A 290 -6.49 -1.61 4.05
C LEU A 290 -6.81 -1.13 5.49
N GLY A 291 -8.05 -0.72 5.76
CA GLY A 291 -8.41 0.03 6.96
C GLY A 291 -8.08 -0.64 8.31
N ASN A 292 -8.11 -1.97 8.39
CA ASN A 292 -7.82 -2.71 9.63
C ASN A 292 -6.39 -3.27 9.71
N ASN A 293 -5.50 -2.97 8.74
CA ASN A 293 -4.12 -3.45 8.79
C ASN A 293 -3.47 -3.00 10.09
N THR A 294 -2.79 -3.89 10.81
CA THR A 294 -2.03 -3.53 12.02
C THR A 294 -0.53 -3.64 11.75
N GLU A 295 -0.09 -4.79 11.23
CA GLU A 295 1.33 -5.14 11.08
C GLU A 295 1.71 -5.62 9.67
N GLY A 296 0.73 -5.85 8.80
CA GLY A 296 0.97 -6.35 7.45
C GLY A 296 1.84 -5.41 6.62
N ASN A 297 2.76 -5.98 5.84
CA ASN A 297 3.73 -5.26 5.01
C ASN A 297 3.54 -5.55 3.52
N GLY A 298 3.97 -4.62 2.66
CA GLY A 298 4.04 -4.85 1.22
C GLY A 298 2.68 -5.01 0.52
N ASN A 299 1.59 -4.54 1.14
CA ASN A 299 0.26 -4.71 0.55
C ASN A 299 -0.10 -3.55 -0.38
N THR A 300 -0.72 -3.87 -1.51
CA THR A 300 -1.31 -2.91 -2.44
C THR A 300 -2.83 -3.04 -2.45
N ALA A 301 -3.57 -1.99 -2.09
CA ALA A 301 -5.03 -1.98 -2.08
C ALA A 301 -5.63 -0.76 -2.79
N SER A 302 -6.29 -0.99 -3.92
CA SER A 302 -6.94 0.06 -4.72
C SER A 302 -8.44 -0.23 -4.86
N GLY A 303 -9.27 0.58 -4.23
CA GLY A 303 -10.72 0.45 -4.24
C GLY A 303 -11.37 0.71 -2.87
N ASN A 304 -12.66 1.04 -2.88
CA ASN A 304 -13.43 1.17 -1.64
C ASN A 304 -13.43 -0.17 -0.87
N GLN A 305 -12.97 -0.11 0.38
CA GLN A 305 -12.79 -1.26 1.27
C GLN A 305 -12.02 -2.44 0.64
N ALA A 306 -11.11 -2.17 -0.30
CA ALA A 306 -10.18 -3.19 -0.79
C ALA A 306 -9.27 -3.63 0.37
N LEU A 307 -9.20 -4.95 0.61
CA LEU A 307 -8.35 -5.59 1.60
C LEU A 307 -8.53 -5.00 3.03
N VAL A 308 -9.74 -4.51 3.32
CA VAL A 308 -10.06 -3.83 4.59
C VAL A 308 -9.91 -4.75 5.80
N GLY A 309 -10.15 -6.06 5.65
CA GLY A 309 -10.07 -7.04 6.72
C GLY A 309 -8.65 -7.43 7.13
N ASN A 310 -7.62 -7.02 6.39
CA ASN A 310 -6.25 -7.44 6.64
C ASN A 310 -5.80 -6.96 8.01
N SER A 311 -5.17 -7.83 8.80
CA SER A 311 -4.52 -7.47 10.06
C SER A 311 -3.01 -7.63 9.95
N THR A 312 -2.54 -8.81 9.54
CA THR A 312 -1.11 -9.16 9.50
C THR A 312 -0.66 -9.81 8.19
N GLY A 313 -1.57 -9.98 7.22
CA GLY A 313 -1.22 -10.52 5.90
C GLY A 313 -0.24 -9.62 5.15
N ASN A 314 0.71 -10.22 4.45
CA ASN A 314 1.76 -9.52 3.69
C ASN A 314 1.61 -9.74 2.19
N ASP A 315 2.18 -8.83 1.41
CA ASP A 315 2.40 -9.00 -0.04
C ASP A 315 1.11 -9.29 -0.83
N ASN A 316 -0.03 -8.77 -0.37
CA ASN A 316 -1.30 -8.92 -1.07
C ASN A 316 -1.54 -7.78 -2.04
N THR A 317 -2.08 -8.08 -3.22
CA THR A 317 -2.56 -7.10 -4.19
C THR A 317 -4.06 -7.20 -4.35
N ALA A 318 -4.80 -6.17 -3.97
CA ALA A 318 -6.25 -6.09 -4.08
C ALA A 318 -6.67 -4.86 -4.91
N THR A 319 -7.13 -5.08 -6.14
CA THR A 319 -7.60 -4.00 -7.02
C THR A 319 -9.07 -4.20 -7.37
N GLY A 320 -9.93 -3.36 -6.84
CA GLY A 320 -11.38 -3.39 -7.02
C GLY A 320 -12.13 -3.11 -5.72
N ARG A 321 -13.38 -2.66 -5.83
CA ARG A 321 -14.26 -2.54 -4.65
C ARG A 321 -14.45 -3.90 -4.00
N PHE A 322 -14.18 -3.98 -2.70
CA PHE A 322 -14.28 -5.21 -1.89
C PHE A 322 -13.36 -6.37 -2.34
N ALA A 323 -12.30 -6.09 -3.10
CA ALA A 323 -11.28 -7.09 -3.39
C ALA A 323 -10.57 -7.52 -2.09
N LEU A 324 -10.41 -8.83 -1.84
CA LEU A 324 -9.88 -9.42 -0.58
C LEU A 324 -10.54 -8.88 0.70
N LEU A 325 -11.83 -8.52 0.64
CA LEU A 325 -12.55 -7.91 1.77
C LEU A 325 -12.34 -8.62 3.11
N SER A 326 -12.38 -9.96 3.10
CA SER A 326 -12.34 -10.80 4.30
C SER A 326 -10.96 -11.36 4.64
N ASN A 327 -9.91 -11.02 3.86
CA ASN A 327 -8.57 -11.56 4.09
C ASN A 327 -7.99 -10.93 5.35
N THR A 328 -7.74 -11.71 6.40
CA THR A 328 -7.21 -11.25 7.68
C THR A 328 -5.70 -11.46 7.78
N THR A 329 -5.24 -12.70 7.57
CA THR A 329 -3.82 -13.08 7.73
C THR A 329 -3.22 -13.71 6.48
N GLY A 330 -4.02 -13.92 5.43
CA GLY A 330 -3.54 -14.50 4.18
C GLY A 330 -2.51 -13.59 3.52
N ALA A 331 -1.49 -14.19 2.91
CA ALA A 331 -0.36 -13.51 2.29
C ALA A 331 -0.16 -13.94 0.83
N ASN A 332 0.50 -13.08 0.06
CA ASN A 332 0.82 -13.33 -1.36
C ASN A 332 -0.42 -13.59 -2.22
N ASN A 333 -1.57 -13.00 -1.89
CA ASN A 333 -2.78 -13.14 -2.68
C ASN A 333 -2.92 -12.00 -3.70
N ILE A 334 -3.36 -12.33 -4.91
CA ILE A 334 -3.70 -11.38 -5.97
C ILE A 334 -5.20 -11.45 -6.21
N ALA A 335 -5.89 -10.32 -6.03
CA ALA A 335 -7.30 -10.17 -6.34
C ALA A 335 -7.53 -8.99 -7.27
N LEU A 336 -8.09 -9.26 -8.45
CA LEU A 336 -8.37 -8.26 -9.47
C LEU A 336 -9.85 -8.28 -9.87
N GLY A 337 -10.55 -7.19 -9.61
CA GLY A 337 -11.96 -6.99 -9.92
C GLY A 337 -12.83 -6.72 -8.69
N SER A 338 -14.07 -6.27 -8.92
CA SER A 338 -15.04 -6.08 -7.83
C SER A 338 -15.36 -7.41 -7.15
N ASN A 339 -15.25 -7.46 -5.82
CA ASN A 339 -15.40 -8.66 -5.00
C ASN A 339 -14.40 -9.81 -5.32
N ALA A 340 -13.31 -9.54 -6.03
CA ALA A 340 -12.31 -10.57 -6.28
C ALA A 340 -11.70 -11.05 -4.94
N GLY A 341 -11.65 -12.36 -4.70
CA GLY A 341 -11.16 -12.94 -3.45
C GLY A 341 -11.92 -12.51 -2.19
N SER A 342 -13.15 -11.97 -2.30
CA SER A 342 -13.90 -11.46 -1.14
C SER A 342 -14.14 -12.48 -0.04
N ASN A 343 -14.15 -13.77 -0.37
CA ASN A 343 -14.35 -14.88 0.55
C ASN A 343 -13.04 -15.47 1.08
N LEU A 344 -11.87 -15.05 0.58
CA LEU A 344 -10.58 -15.47 1.14
C LEU A 344 -10.42 -14.90 2.55
N THR A 345 -10.02 -15.74 3.50
CA THR A 345 -9.86 -15.37 4.92
C THR A 345 -8.40 -15.42 5.36
N THR A 346 -7.82 -16.62 5.42
CA THR A 346 -6.47 -16.84 5.98
C THR A 346 -5.50 -17.50 5.00
N GLY A 347 -5.96 -17.83 3.81
CA GLY A 347 -5.21 -18.62 2.86
C GLY A 347 -4.20 -17.81 2.04
N ASN A 348 -3.16 -18.48 1.55
CA ASN A 348 -2.00 -17.85 0.92
C ASN A 348 -1.88 -18.21 -0.57
N ASN A 349 -1.15 -17.38 -1.32
CA ASN A 349 -0.74 -17.67 -2.70
C ASN A 349 -1.91 -17.93 -3.67
N ASN A 350 -3.03 -17.23 -3.50
CA ASN A 350 -4.15 -17.35 -4.41
C ASN A 350 -4.15 -16.24 -5.46
N ILE A 351 -4.69 -16.55 -6.63
CA ILE A 351 -4.94 -15.59 -7.70
C ILE A 351 -6.43 -15.65 -8.03
N ASP A 352 -7.17 -14.62 -7.64
CA ASP A 352 -8.60 -14.46 -7.92
C ASP A 352 -8.81 -13.29 -8.89
N ILE A 353 -9.22 -13.59 -10.13
CA ILE A 353 -9.51 -12.56 -11.14
C ILE A 353 -10.98 -12.62 -11.47
N GLY A 354 -11.75 -11.64 -11.02
CA GLY A 354 -13.22 -11.62 -11.18
C GLY A 354 -13.91 -12.83 -10.54
N ALA A 355 -13.29 -13.44 -9.52
CA ALA A 355 -13.75 -14.62 -8.81
C ALA A 355 -13.80 -14.32 -7.30
N PRO A 356 -14.82 -14.75 -6.56
CA PRO A 356 -14.95 -14.41 -5.13
C PRO A 356 -13.97 -15.15 -4.20
N GLY A 357 -13.22 -16.14 -4.68
CA GLY A 357 -12.36 -16.98 -3.85
C GLY A 357 -13.14 -17.94 -2.94
N VAL A 358 -12.41 -18.71 -2.14
CA VAL A 358 -12.95 -19.68 -1.17
C VAL A 358 -12.24 -19.52 0.17
N ALA A 359 -12.98 -19.57 1.28
CA ALA A 359 -12.42 -19.37 2.61
C ALA A 359 -11.25 -20.33 2.92
N ALA A 360 -10.20 -19.79 3.54
CA ALA A 360 -8.94 -20.46 3.88
C ALA A 360 -8.21 -21.20 2.73
N GLU A 361 -8.67 -21.06 1.48
CA GLU A 361 -8.07 -21.74 0.34
C GLU A 361 -6.66 -21.20 0.08
N SER A 362 -5.73 -22.06 -0.31
CA SER A 362 -4.35 -21.66 -0.61
C SER A 362 -3.84 -22.29 -1.90
N ASN A 363 -2.93 -21.59 -2.57
CA ASN A 363 -2.23 -22.03 -3.77
C ASN A 363 -3.18 -22.32 -4.95
N LYS A 364 -4.26 -21.55 -5.10
CA LYS A 364 -5.24 -21.73 -6.19
C LYS A 364 -5.31 -20.53 -7.11
N ILE A 365 -5.66 -20.81 -8.37
CA ILE A 365 -5.99 -19.80 -9.37
C ILE A 365 -7.47 -19.95 -9.69
N ARG A 366 -8.22 -18.85 -9.63
CA ARG A 366 -9.62 -18.75 -10.05
C ARG A 366 -9.78 -17.55 -10.96
N ILE A 367 -10.33 -17.79 -12.14
CA ILE A 367 -10.53 -16.75 -13.14
C ILE A 367 -12.00 -16.82 -13.59
N GLY A 368 -12.72 -15.74 -13.36
CA GLY A 368 -14.14 -15.62 -13.65
C GLY A 368 -15.06 -16.15 -12.56
N THR A 369 -16.36 -15.94 -12.78
CA THR A 369 -17.46 -16.37 -11.92
C THR A 369 -18.28 -17.45 -12.64
N VAL A 370 -18.53 -18.55 -11.93
CA VAL A 370 -19.32 -19.69 -12.44
C VAL A 370 -20.69 -19.19 -12.93
N GLY A 371 -21.10 -19.63 -14.12
CA GLY A 371 -22.36 -19.26 -14.75
C GLY A 371 -22.36 -17.91 -15.48
N THR A 372 -21.29 -17.12 -15.37
CA THR A 372 -21.16 -15.84 -16.10
C THR A 372 -20.35 -16.00 -17.39
N GLN A 373 -19.14 -16.55 -17.29
CA GLN A 373 -18.28 -16.80 -18.46
C GLN A 373 -18.70 -18.12 -19.14
N ASN A 374 -18.88 -18.09 -20.45
CA ASN A 374 -19.23 -19.25 -21.28
C ASN A 374 -18.12 -19.64 -22.29
N GLY A 375 -16.96 -19.00 -22.22
CA GLY A 375 -15.80 -19.29 -23.06
C GLY A 375 -14.51 -18.74 -22.46
N ALA A 376 -13.39 -19.39 -22.75
CA ALA A 376 -12.05 -18.98 -22.34
C ALA A 376 -11.12 -18.90 -23.55
N PHE A 377 -10.75 -17.68 -23.94
CA PHE A 377 -9.84 -17.44 -25.05
C PHE A 377 -8.46 -17.04 -24.51
N ILE A 378 -7.47 -17.90 -24.71
CA ILE A 378 -6.09 -17.67 -24.28
C ILE A 378 -5.20 -17.66 -25.53
N ALA A 379 -4.62 -16.49 -25.82
CA ALA A 379 -3.71 -16.32 -26.95
C ALA A 379 -2.46 -17.19 -26.79
N GLY A 380 -1.92 -17.69 -27.90
CA GLY A 380 -0.70 -18.50 -27.92
C GLY A 380 -0.89 -19.99 -27.62
N ILE A 381 -2.13 -20.47 -27.47
CA ILE A 381 -2.41 -21.92 -27.33
C ILE A 381 -2.66 -22.58 -28.70
N SER A 382 -3.59 -22.05 -29.49
CA SER A 382 -3.97 -22.67 -30.77
C SER A 382 -2.83 -22.60 -31.79
N GLY A 383 -2.53 -23.72 -32.46
CA GLY A 383 -1.49 -23.81 -33.48
C GLY A 383 -0.05 -23.94 -32.95
N VAL A 384 0.16 -24.02 -31.64
CA VAL A 384 1.50 -24.10 -31.03
C VAL A 384 1.79 -25.52 -30.53
N THR A 385 2.84 -26.15 -31.05
CA THR A 385 3.20 -27.54 -30.72
C THR A 385 3.94 -27.66 -29.39
N VAL A 386 3.57 -28.67 -28.59
CA VAL A 386 4.28 -29.06 -27.36
C VAL A 386 4.77 -30.51 -27.50
N ALA A 387 6.01 -30.70 -27.94
CA ALA A 387 6.54 -32.01 -28.33
C ALA A 387 6.58 -33.07 -27.20
N ASN A 388 6.79 -32.64 -25.95
CA ASN A 388 6.89 -33.53 -24.78
C ASN A 388 5.80 -33.25 -23.72
N GLY A 389 4.64 -32.75 -24.15
CA GLY A 389 3.55 -32.35 -23.25
C GLY A 389 2.73 -33.52 -22.71
N ILE A 390 2.16 -33.35 -21.53
CA ILE A 390 1.08 -34.22 -21.01
C ILE A 390 -0.25 -33.51 -21.24
N GLY A 391 -1.26 -34.25 -21.73
CA GLY A 391 -2.60 -33.71 -21.93
C GLY A 391 -3.23 -33.22 -20.63
N VAL A 392 -3.83 -32.03 -20.67
CA VAL A 392 -4.58 -31.46 -19.55
C VAL A 392 -6.03 -31.93 -19.63
N ILE A 393 -6.59 -32.30 -18.49
CA ILE A 393 -8.00 -32.66 -18.32
C ILE A 393 -8.70 -31.65 -17.40
N VAL A 394 -10.03 -31.64 -17.47
CA VAL A 394 -10.90 -30.85 -16.60
C VAL A 394 -11.82 -31.79 -15.84
N ASN A 395 -11.87 -31.67 -14.51
CA ASN A 395 -12.81 -32.44 -13.70
C ASN A 395 -14.18 -31.74 -13.57
N SER A 396 -15.16 -32.37 -12.90
CA SER A 396 -16.50 -31.81 -12.71
C SER A 396 -16.53 -30.49 -11.92
N SER A 397 -15.49 -30.19 -11.12
CA SER A 397 -15.37 -28.92 -10.41
C SER A 397 -14.73 -27.80 -11.25
N GLY A 398 -14.46 -28.03 -12.54
CA GLY A 398 -13.80 -27.07 -13.44
C GLY A 398 -12.29 -26.94 -13.23
N LYS A 399 -11.65 -27.84 -12.47
CA LYS A 399 -10.22 -27.81 -12.21
C LYS A 399 -9.46 -28.42 -13.38
N LEU A 400 -8.54 -27.64 -13.96
CA LEU A 400 -7.54 -28.13 -14.91
C LEU A 400 -6.42 -28.90 -14.20
N GLY A 401 -5.96 -29.99 -14.78
CA GLY A 401 -4.81 -30.75 -14.27
C GLY A 401 -4.37 -31.89 -15.19
N THR A 402 -3.42 -32.69 -14.74
CA THR A 402 -2.93 -33.87 -15.46
C THR A 402 -3.19 -35.15 -14.65
N VAL A 403 -3.21 -36.29 -15.33
CA VAL A 403 -3.25 -37.60 -14.67
C VAL A 403 -1.85 -38.17 -14.50
N VAL A 404 -1.63 -38.93 -13.42
CA VAL A 404 -0.36 -39.63 -13.16
C VAL A 404 -0.57 -41.13 -13.25
N SER A 405 0.38 -41.88 -13.84
CA SER A 405 0.24 -43.32 -14.03
C SER A 405 1.40 -44.17 -13.49
N SER A 406 2.41 -43.55 -12.86
CA SER A 406 3.55 -44.26 -12.28
C SER A 406 3.10 -45.20 -11.15
N ALA A 407 3.76 -46.35 -11.01
CA ALA A 407 3.53 -47.29 -9.92
C ALA A 407 3.64 -46.63 -8.53
N ARG A 408 4.44 -45.56 -8.39
CA ARG A 408 4.59 -44.80 -7.13
C ARG A 408 3.29 -44.18 -6.62
N PHE A 409 2.33 -43.94 -7.50
CA PHE A 409 1.05 -43.28 -7.17
C PHE A 409 -0.13 -44.26 -7.23
N LYS A 410 0.15 -45.57 -7.26
CA LYS A 410 -0.85 -46.63 -7.43
C LYS A 410 -0.67 -47.69 -6.34
N GLU A 411 -1.78 -48.22 -5.89
CA GLU A 411 -1.84 -49.33 -4.93
C GLU A 411 -2.67 -50.47 -5.54
N ALA A 412 -2.54 -51.68 -4.98
CA ALA A 412 -3.28 -52.87 -5.41
C ALA A 412 -3.22 -53.17 -6.92
N ILE A 413 -2.02 -53.00 -7.52
CA ILE A 413 -1.79 -53.25 -8.95
C ILE A 413 -1.91 -54.75 -9.24
N LYS A 414 -2.92 -55.14 -10.01
CA LYS A 414 -3.19 -56.52 -10.43
C LYS A 414 -3.66 -56.58 -11.90
N PRO A 415 -3.59 -57.75 -12.56
CA PRO A 415 -4.20 -57.95 -13.87
C PRO A 415 -5.69 -57.58 -13.90
N MET A 416 -6.19 -57.11 -15.04
CA MET A 416 -7.60 -56.70 -15.19
C MET A 416 -8.57 -57.88 -15.34
N ASP A 417 -8.06 -59.06 -15.74
CA ASP A 417 -8.82 -60.30 -15.93
C ASP A 417 -10.19 -60.07 -16.58
N LYS A 418 -11.30 -60.53 -15.98
CA LYS A 418 -12.65 -60.42 -16.54
C LYS A 418 -13.25 -59.01 -16.44
N ALA A 419 -12.62 -58.08 -15.72
CA ALA A 419 -13.19 -56.74 -15.55
C ALA A 419 -13.35 -56.01 -16.90
N SER A 420 -12.41 -56.20 -17.82
CA SER A 420 -12.42 -55.61 -19.16
C SER A 420 -13.43 -56.23 -20.13
N GLU A 421 -13.98 -57.42 -19.85
CA GLU A 421 -14.95 -58.08 -20.76
C GLU A 421 -16.26 -57.29 -20.88
N THR A 422 -16.57 -56.44 -19.89
CA THR A 422 -17.74 -55.55 -19.91
C THR A 422 -17.78 -54.66 -21.16
N ILE A 423 -16.62 -54.29 -21.73
CA ILE A 423 -16.56 -53.42 -22.91
C ILE A 423 -17.09 -54.11 -24.18
N LEU A 424 -17.13 -55.44 -24.22
CA LEU A 424 -17.60 -56.21 -25.38
C LEU A 424 -19.11 -56.02 -25.62
N ALA A 425 -19.86 -55.56 -24.61
CA ALA A 425 -21.27 -55.22 -24.73
C ALA A 425 -21.53 -53.77 -25.18
N LEU A 426 -20.49 -52.93 -25.30
CA LEU A 426 -20.62 -51.55 -25.74
C LEU A 426 -20.89 -51.47 -27.25
N LYS A 427 -21.71 -50.48 -27.65
CA LYS A 427 -22.13 -50.29 -29.04
C LYS A 427 -21.69 -48.91 -29.54
N PRO A 428 -20.64 -48.82 -30.37
CA PRO A 428 -20.23 -47.57 -31.01
C PRO A 428 -21.33 -46.98 -31.88
N VAL A 429 -21.41 -45.65 -31.93
CA VAL A 429 -22.38 -44.89 -32.72
C VAL A 429 -21.68 -43.76 -33.48
N THR A 430 -22.34 -43.29 -34.54
CA THR A 430 -22.02 -42.01 -35.19
C THR A 430 -23.06 -40.98 -34.77
N PHE A 431 -22.64 -39.77 -34.45
CA PHE A 431 -23.53 -38.69 -34.05
C PHE A 431 -23.02 -37.34 -34.54
N ARG A 432 -23.86 -36.31 -34.43
CA ARG A 432 -23.47 -34.90 -34.59
C ARG A 432 -23.86 -34.18 -33.30
N TYR A 433 -23.03 -33.27 -32.83
CA TYR A 433 -23.43 -32.39 -31.75
C TYR A 433 -24.60 -31.50 -32.20
N LYS A 434 -25.37 -30.99 -31.22
CA LYS A 434 -26.42 -30.02 -31.51
C LYS A 434 -25.80 -28.71 -32.00
N GLU A 435 -26.57 -27.93 -32.77
CA GLU A 435 -26.11 -26.69 -33.41
C GLU A 435 -25.55 -25.67 -32.42
N GLU A 436 -26.05 -25.65 -31.19
CA GLU A 436 -25.56 -24.75 -30.14
C GLU A 436 -24.15 -25.09 -29.62
N LEU A 437 -23.71 -26.34 -29.84
CA LEU A 437 -22.40 -26.84 -29.41
C LEU A 437 -21.39 -26.95 -30.55
N ASP A 438 -21.88 -27.27 -31.75
CA ASP A 438 -21.09 -27.36 -32.98
C ASP A 438 -21.90 -26.80 -34.16
N PRO A 439 -21.73 -25.51 -34.50
CA PRO A 439 -22.41 -24.89 -35.62
C PRO A 439 -22.10 -25.57 -36.97
N ASP A 440 -20.91 -26.17 -37.10
CA ASP A 440 -20.46 -26.82 -38.34
C ASP A 440 -21.01 -28.25 -38.49
N LYS A 441 -21.66 -28.79 -37.44
CA LYS A 441 -22.31 -30.10 -37.38
C LYS A 441 -21.41 -31.23 -37.93
N ILE A 442 -20.15 -31.24 -37.52
CA ILE A 442 -19.15 -32.20 -38.00
C ILE A 442 -19.52 -33.60 -37.49
N PRO A 443 -19.56 -34.65 -38.36
CA PRO A 443 -19.79 -36.02 -37.92
C PRO A 443 -18.74 -36.50 -36.89
N GLN A 444 -19.21 -37.06 -35.78
CA GLN A 444 -18.41 -37.60 -34.69
C GLN A 444 -18.67 -39.10 -34.50
N PHE A 445 -17.71 -39.80 -33.91
CA PHE A 445 -17.78 -41.23 -33.60
C PHE A 445 -17.54 -41.45 -32.11
N GLY A 446 -18.31 -42.31 -31.46
CA GLY A 446 -18.14 -42.57 -30.03
C GLY A 446 -19.21 -43.46 -29.42
N LEU A 447 -19.45 -43.25 -28.12
CA LEU A 447 -20.41 -43.97 -27.30
C LEU A 447 -21.39 -42.99 -26.66
N VAL A 448 -22.64 -43.44 -26.44
CA VAL A 448 -23.65 -42.68 -25.69
C VAL A 448 -23.47 -42.99 -24.20
N ALA A 449 -23.20 -41.99 -23.37
CA ALA A 449 -22.83 -42.18 -21.97
C ALA A 449 -23.90 -42.94 -21.17
N GLU A 450 -25.18 -42.67 -21.40
CA GLU A 450 -26.31 -43.36 -20.75
C GLU A 450 -26.40 -44.84 -21.15
N GLN A 451 -25.93 -45.21 -22.34
CA GLN A 451 -25.84 -46.61 -22.75
C GLN A 451 -24.65 -47.30 -22.10
N VAL A 452 -23.52 -46.59 -21.96
CA VAL A 452 -22.34 -47.09 -21.26
C VAL A 452 -22.65 -47.34 -19.78
N GLU A 453 -23.35 -46.42 -19.12
CA GLU A 453 -23.72 -46.56 -17.69
C GLU A 453 -24.49 -47.86 -17.42
N LYS A 454 -25.43 -48.23 -18.30
CA LYS A 454 -26.22 -49.48 -18.17
C LYS A 454 -25.36 -50.74 -18.25
N VAL A 455 -24.24 -50.68 -18.95
CA VAL A 455 -23.30 -51.79 -19.08
C VAL A 455 -22.30 -51.79 -17.92
N ASN A 456 -21.69 -50.64 -17.65
CA ASN A 456 -20.78 -50.44 -16.53
C ASN A 456 -20.82 -48.98 -16.04
N PRO A 457 -21.38 -48.71 -14.85
CA PRO A 457 -21.51 -47.35 -14.32
C PRO A 457 -20.17 -46.70 -13.96
N ASP A 458 -19.09 -47.46 -13.79
CA ASP A 458 -17.76 -46.92 -13.45
C ASP A 458 -17.05 -46.28 -14.66
N LEU A 459 -17.60 -46.47 -15.86
CA LEU A 459 -17.07 -45.96 -17.13
C LEU A 459 -17.70 -44.62 -17.56
N VAL A 460 -18.52 -44.00 -16.71
CA VAL A 460 -19.10 -42.67 -16.98
C VAL A 460 -18.65 -41.63 -15.97
N ALA A 461 -18.54 -40.39 -16.43
CA ALA A 461 -18.31 -39.21 -15.61
C ALA A 461 -19.63 -38.44 -15.44
N ARG A 462 -19.83 -37.88 -14.25
CA ARG A 462 -21.03 -37.12 -13.87
C ARG A 462 -20.69 -35.66 -13.59
N ASP A 463 -21.67 -34.78 -13.77
CA ASP A 463 -21.59 -33.37 -13.40
C ASP A 463 -21.71 -33.16 -11.88
N GLN A 464 -21.73 -31.90 -11.44
CA GLN A 464 -21.80 -31.55 -10.01
C GLN A 464 -23.16 -31.97 -9.39
N GLU A 465 -24.19 -32.04 -10.21
CA GLU A 465 -25.54 -32.46 -9.87
C GLU A 465 -25.73 -34.00 -9.92
N GLY A 466 -24.69 -34.74 -10.28
CA GLY A 466 -24.70 -36.21 -10.37
C GLY A 466 -25.32 -36.77 -11.65
N LYS A 467 -25.64 -35.92 -12.63
CA LYS A 467 -26.16 -36.33 -13.93
C LYS A 467 -25.01 -36.79 -14.83
N ILE A 468 -25.29 -37.81 -15.65
CA ILE A 468 -24.33 -38.39 -16.58
C ILE A 468 -23.93 -37.33 -17.60
N MET A 469 -22.63 -37.10 -17.76
CA MET A 469 -22.10 -36.06 -18.65
C MET A 469 -21.27 -36.64 -19.79
N SER A 470 -20.38 -37.61 -19.49
CA SER A 470 -19.41 -38.10 -20.49
C SER A 470 -19.00 -39.54 -20.21
N VAL A 471 -18.43 -40.19 -21.22
CA VAL A 471 -17.75 -41.49 -21.09
C VAL A 471 -16.30 -41.26 -20.68
N ARG A 472 -15.78 -42.13 -19.81
CA ARG A 472 -14.37 -42.20 -19.42
C ARG A 472 -13.55 -42.97 -20.46
N TYR A 473 -13.34 -42.34 -21.62
CA TYR A 473 -12.67 -42.97 -22.75
C TYR A 473 -11.25 -43.47 -22.42
N GLU A 474 -10.55 -42.86 -21.46
CA GLU A 474 -9.24 -43.32 -21.00
C GLU A 474 -9.30 -44.72 -20.37
N ALA A 475 -10.37 -45.02 -19.62
CA ALA A 475 -10.58 -46.32 -19.02
C ALA A 475 -10.99 -47.35 -20.07
N VAL A 476 -11.88 -46.96 -20.99
CA VAL A 476 -12.31 -47.80 -22.12
C VAL A 476 -11.11 -48.21 -22.96
N ASN A 477 -10.21 -47.27 -23.31
CA ASN A 477 -9.02 -47.56 -24.10
C ASN A 477 -8.07 -48.54 -23.40
N ALA A 478 -7.88 -48.40 -22.09
CA ALA A 478 -7.06 -49.34 -21.32
C ALA A 478 -7.68 -50.75 -21.28
N MET A 479 -9.01 -50.85 -21.14
CA MET A 479 -9.72 -52.13 -21.17
C MET A 479 -9.70 -52.76 -22.56
N LEU A 480 -9.84 -51.97 -23.62
CA LEU A 480 -9.74 -52.41 -25.01
C LEU A 480 -8.37 -53.02 -25.30
N LEU A 481 -7.30 -52.41 -24.79
CA LEU A 481 -5.96 -52.97 -24.91
C LEU A 481 -5.87 -54.36 -24.25
N ASN A 482 -6.47 -54.55 -23.07
CA ASN A 482 -6.45 -55.86 -22.40
C ASN A 482 -7.21 -56.93 -23.21
N GLU A 483 -8.41 -56.62 -23.72
CA GLU A 483 -9.17 -57.56 -24.56
C GLU A 483 -8.48 -57.84 -25.89
N PHE A 484 -7.88 -56.83 -26.52
CA PHE A 484 -7.07 -57.01 -27.72
C PHE A 484 -5.90 -57.98 -27.46
N LEU A 485 -5.18 -57.82 -26.35
CA LEU A 485 -4.08 -58.71 -25.98
C LEU A 485 -4.56 -60.14 -25.68
N LYS A 486 -5.73 -60.32 -25.09
CA LYS A 486 -6.33 -61.65 -24.88
C LYS A 486 -6.66 -62.33 -26.21
N GLU A 487 -7.37 -61.64 -27.09
CA GLU A 487 -7.73 -62.17 -28.40
C GLU A 487 -6.49 -62.44 -29.27
N HIS A 488 -5.49 -61.55 -29.23
CA HIS A 488 -4.23 -61.78 -29.93
C HIS A 488 -3.53 -63.07 -29.48
N ARG A 489 -3.47 -63.34 -28.17
CA ARG A 489 -2.90 -64.60 -27.64
C ARG A 489 -3.72 -65.82 -28.07
N LYS A 490 -5.05 -65.71 -28.07
CA LYS A 490 -5.94 -66.79 -28.52
C LYS A 490 -5.74 -67.10 -30.00
N VAL A 491 -5.57 -66.08 -30.84
CA VAL A 491 -5.25 -66.24 -32.26
C VAL A 491 -3.92 -66.97 -32.44
N GLN A 492 -2.86 -66.56 -31.73
CA GLN A 492 -1.55 -67.26 -31.78
C GLN A 492 -1.66 -68.73 -31.38
N GLN A 493 -2.48 -69.06 -30.37
CA GLN A 493 -2.71 -70.44 -29.96
C GLN A 493 -3.48 -71.23 -31.03
N LEU A 494 -4.49 -70.63 -31.66
CA LEU A 494 -5.22 -71.27 -32.76
C LEU A 494 -4.32 -71.51 -33.98
N GLU A 495 -3.42 -70.57 -34.31
CA GLU A 495 -2.43 -70.75 -35.37
C GLU A 495 -1.45 -71.90 -35.07
N ALA A 496 -0.98 -71.99 -33.82
CA ALA A 496 -0.11 -73.10 -33.39
C ALA A 496 -0.82 -74.46 -33.48
N ASN A 497 -2.06 -74.54 -32.99
CA ASN A 497 -2.89 -75.75 -33.08
C ASN A 497 -3.17 -76.12 -34.55
N ALA A 498 -3.43 -75.13 -35.41
CA ALA A 498 -3.64 -75.36 -36.83
C ALA A 498 -2.37 -75.91 -37.51
N LEU A 499 -1.18 -75.41 -37.13
CA LEU A 499 0.09 -75.94 -37.63
C LEU A 499 0.36 -77.37 -37.15
N GLU A 500 0.02 -77.70 -35.91
CA GLU A 500 0.13 -79.05 -35.37
C GLU A 500 -0.83 -80.01 -36.08
N GLN A 501 -2.09 -79.62 -36.23
CA GLN A 501 -3.07 -80.37 -37.01
C GLN A 501 -2.62 -80.56 -38.46
N GLN A 502 -2.01 -79.55 -39.08
CA GLN A 502 -1.46 -79.65 -40.43
C GLN A 502 -0.35 -80.72 -40.50
N LYS A 503 0.54 -80.79 -39.50
CA LYS A 503 1.58 -81.83 -39.41
C LYS A 503 0.99 -83.23 -39.22
N GLU A 504 -0.04 -83.36 -38.38
CA GLU A 504 -0.74 -84.65 -38.18
C GLU A 504 -1.43 -85.12 -39.47
N ILE A 505 -2.07 -84.21 -40.20
CA ILE A 505 -2.69 -84.49 -41.51
C ILE A 505 -1.63 -84.96 -42.51
N GLU A 506 -0.46 -84.31 -42.55
CA GLU A 506 0.65 -84.72 -43.42
C GLU A 506 1.18 -86.13 -43.06
N ALA A 507 1.31 -86.43 -41.76
CA ALA A 507 1.72 -87.76 -41.28
C ALA A 507 0.68 -88.85 -41.62
N LEU A 508 -0.61 -88.54 -41.47
CA LEU A 508 -1.70 -89.45 -41.84
C LEU A 508 -1.74 -89.68 -43.35
N ALA A 509 -1.59 -88.62 -44.15
CA ALA A 509 -1.52 -88.70 -45.61
C ALA A 509 -0.34 -89.57 -46.07
N ALA A 510 0.82 -89.45 -45.43
CA ALA A 510 1.98 -90.32 -45.69
C ALA A 510 1.68 -91.80 -45.39
N THR A 511 0.98 -92.07 -44.27
CA THR A 511 0.57 -93.43 -43.89
C THR A 511 -0.42 -94.03 -44.89
N VAL A 512 -1.44 -93.27 -45.31
CA VAL A 512 -2.40 -93.67 -46.35
C VAL A 512 -1.68 -93.93 -47.68
N LYS A 513 -0.67 -93.12 -48.04
CA LYS A 513 0.11 -93.33 -49.26
C LYS A 513 0.97 -94.61 -49.22
N GLN A 514 1.32 -95.11 -48.03
CA GLN A 514 2.04 -96.38 -47.85
C GLN A 514 1.10 -97.60 -47.82
N GLN A 515 -0.20 -97.43 -47.52
CA GLN A 515 -1.18 -98.54 -47.49
C GLN A 515 -1.26 -99.35 -48.79
N PRO A 516 -1.24 -98.78 -50.01
CA PRO A 516 -1.23 -99.56 -51.25
C PRO A 516 -0.06 -100.53 -51.34
N SER A 517 1.13 -100.10 -50.90
CA SER A 517 2.34 -100.94 -50.92
C SER A 517 2.29 -102.06 -49.86
N GLN A 518 1.70 -101.79 -48.69
CA GLN A 518 1.44 -102.80 -47.68
C GLN A 518 0.35 -103.79 -48.12
N ASN A 519 -0.73 -103.30 -48.73
CA ASN A 519 -1.80 -104.13 -49.30
C ASN A 519 -1.30 -105.00 -50.46
N GLN A 520 -0.38 -104.52 -51.30
CA GLN A 520 0.31 -105.34 -52.30
C GLN A 520 1.17 -106.44 -51.66
N LYS A 521 1.94 -106.12 -50.60
CA LYS A 521 2.71 -107.13 -49.84
C LYS A 521 1.82 -108.19 -49.18
N VAL A 522 0.68 -107.79 -48.62
CA VAL A 522 -0.32 -108.71 -48.04
C VAL A 522 -0.98 -109.54 -49.13
N SER A 523 -1.35 -108.94 -50.26
CA SER A 523 -1.93 -109.65 -51.42
C SER A 523 -0.93 -110.67 -51.98
N ALA A 524 0.35 -110.32 -52.09
CA ALA A 524 1.41 -111.24 -52.50
C ALA A 524 1.62 -112.38 -51.48
N LYS A 525 1.54 -112.09 -50.18
CA LYS A 525 1.55 -113.14 -49.12
C LYS A 525 0.33 -114.08 -49.21
N ILE A 526 -0.85 -113.55 -49.55
CA ILE A 526 -2.07 -114.34 -49.74
C ILE A 526 -1.95 -115.21 -51.00
N GLU A 527 -1.38 -114.70 -52.10
CA GLU A 527 -1.08 -115.51 -53.29
C GLU A 527 -0.07 -116.62 -53.00
N LEU A 528 0.96 -116.36 -52.20
CA LEU A 528 1.91 -117.37 -51.72
C LEU A 528 1.29 -118.42 -50.77
N SER A 529 0.15 -118.13 -50.14
CA SER A 529 -0.55 -119.05 -49.23
C SER A 529 -1.56 -119.98 -49.92
N LYS A 530 -1.81 -119.80 -51.23
CA LYS A 530 -2.62 -120.74 -52.03
C LYS A 530 -1.76 -121.96 -52.40
N ALA A 531 -1.75 -122.96 -51.53
CA ALA A 531 -1.24 -124.29 -51.85
C ALA A 531 -2.11 -125.00 -52.91
N ALA A 532 -1.45 -125.74 -53.80
CA ALA A 532 -1.99 -126.41 -54.98
C ALA A 532 -3.02 -127.53 -54.70
N PRO A 533 -3.95 -127.84 -55.64
CA PRO A 533 -4.99 -128.85 -55.45
C PRO A 533 -4.44 -130.28 -55.42
N GLN A 534 -4.73 -131.03 -54.37
CA GLN A 534 -4.53 -132.48 -54.31
C GLN A 534 -5.66 -133.19 -55.05
N THR A 535 -5.31 -133.82 -56.18
CA THR A 535 -6.10 -134.86 -56.82
C THR A 535 -5.89 -136.17 -56.06
N VAL A 536 -6.98 -136.83 -55.66
CA VAL A 536 -6.97 -138.21 -55.15
C VAL A 536 -7.82 -139.05 -56.10
N VAL A 537 -7.18 -140.04 -56.70
CA VAL A 537 -7.79 -141.08 -57.54
C VAL A 537 -7.52 -142.44 -56.88
N ASN A 538 -8.52 -143.34 -57.03
CA ASN A 538 -8.62 -144.77 -56.67
C ASN A 538 -9.45 -145.05 -55.40
N ASN A 539 -10.35 -146.04 -55.35
CA ASN A 539 -10.98 -146.92 -56.36
C ASN A 539 -12.08 -147.70 -55.62
N GLN A 540 -13.33 -147.66 -56.11
CA GLN A 540 -14.27 -148.80 -56.26
C GLN A 540 -15.55 -148.32 -56.95
#